data_AF-A0AAV0AZ11-F1
#
_entry.id   AF-A0AAV0AZ11-F1
#
_cell.length_a   1.000
_cell.length_b   1.000
_cell.length_c   1.000
_cell.angle_alpha   90.00
_cell.angle_beta   90.00
_cell.angle_gamma   90.00
#
_symmetry.space_group_name_H-M   'P 1'
#
loop_
_entity.id
_entity.type
_entity.pdbx_description
1 polymer ?
#
loop_
_entity_poly.entity_id
_entity_poly.type
_entity_poly.pdbx_seq_one_letter_code
_entity_poly.pdbx_strand_id
1 'polypeptide(L)'
;STIIGDDGNCQFRAISLVLHNDQEMHEVVRSEVVNYIKTHRDHYETYISPLKFEDYVEEMSKNQKWGDEITLQAASKKYDLPVVVLSESKNGLYVEKYGESVKSDGLFSGLFFKSKHYEILLKTN
;
A
#
# COMPACT_ATOMS: atom_id res chain seq x y z
N SER A 1 -17.52 8.03 -2.31
CA SER A 1 -16.96 8.72 -1.13
C SER A 1 -15.45 8.70 -1.23
N THR A 2 -14.75 9.78 -0.88
CA THR A 2 -13.28 9.81 -0.83
C THR A 2 -12.72 9.40 0.54
N ILE A 3 -13.60 9.25 1.54
CA ILE A 3 -13.26 8.75 2.87
C ILE A 3 -13.07 7.24 2.77
N ILE A 4 -11.95 6.74 3.28
CA ILE A 4 -11.63 5.32 3.27
C ILE A 4 -12.38 4.61 4.40
N GLY A 5 -12.88 3.40 4.11
CA GLY A 5 -13.50 2.56 5.14
C GLY A 5 -12.53 2.25 6.28
N ASP A 6 -12.96 2.48 7.53
CA ASP A 6 -12.17 2.23 8.74
C ASP A 6 -12.19 0.75 9.13
N ASP A 7 -11.64 -0.06 8.23
CA ASP A 7 -11.43 -1.49 8.40
C ASP A 7 -9.96 -1.85 8.12
N GLY A 8 -9.64 -3.13 8.31
CA GLY A 8 -8.29 -3.61 8.03
C GLY A 8 -7.89 -3.66 6.56
N ASN A 9 -8.74 -3.16 5.65
CA ASN A 9 -8.43 -3.02 4.23
C ASN A 9 -8.02 -1.59 3.85
N CYS A 10 -8.00 -0.64 4.79
CA CYS A 10 -7.77 0.78 4.50
C CYS A 10 -6.60 1.06 3.54
N GLN A 11 -5.44 0.40 3.72
CA GLN A 11 -4.30 0.58 2.81
C GLN A 11 -4.64 0.18 1.36
N PHE A 12 -5.26 -0.99 1.17
CA PHE A 12 -5.64 -1.48 -0.16
C PHE A 12 -6.81 -0.69 -0.75
N ARG A 13 -7.78 -0.25 0.07
CA ARG A 13 -8.86 0.66 -0.32
C ARG A 13 -8.31 1.99 -0.82
N ALA A 14 -7.34 2.56 -0.12
CA ALA A 14 -6.70 3.81 -0.51
C ALA A 14 -5.96 3.68 -1.85
N ILE A 15 -5.16 2.63 -2.03
CA ILE A 15 -4.48 2.35 -3.31
C ILE A 15 -5.52 2.14 -4.42
N SER A 16 -6.57 1.37 -4.15
CA SER A 16 -7.66 1.10 -5.10
C SER A 16 -8.39 2.36 -5.55
N LEU A 17 -8.67 3.28 -4.63
CA LEU A 17 -9.29 4.57 -4.94
C LEU A 17 -8.40 5.46 -5.83
N VAL A 18 -7.07 5.38 -5.68
CA VAL A 18 -6.15 6.07 -6.60
C VAL A 18 -6.17 5.44 -7.98
N LEU A 19 -6.04 4.11 -8.07
CA LEU A 19 -5.94 3.37 -9.33
C LEU A 19 -7.24 3.34 -10.14
N HIS A 20 -8.36 3.11 -9.46
CA HIS A 20 -9.63 2.75 -10.10
C HIS A 20 -10.74 3.77 -9.84
N ASN A 21 -10.49 4.76 -8.98
CA ASN A 21 -11.53 5.66 -8.48
C ASN A 21 -12.69 4.91 -7.79
N ASP A 22 -12.42 3.70 -7.29
CA ASP A 22 -13.36 2.85 -6.58
C ASP A 22 -12.61 2.09 -5.47
N GLN A 23 -12.97 2.36 -4.21
CA GLN A 23 -12.33 1.68 -3.08
C GLN A 23 -12.84 0.25 -2.85
N GLU A 24 -13.97 -0.15 -3.44
CA GLU A 24 -14.52 -1.50 -3.33
C GLU A 24 -13.74 -2.53 -4.16
N MET A 25 -12.85 -2.07 -5.05
CA MET A 25 -11.89 -2.91 -5.75
C MET A 25 -10.67 -3.32 -4.90
N HIS A 26 -10.68 -3.07 -3.58
CA HIS A 26 -9.56 -3.36 -2.69
C HIS A 26 -9.14 -4.84 -2.65
N GLU A 27 -10.07 -5.78 -2.85
CA GLU A 27 -9.76 -7.21 -2.88
C GLU A 27 -8.90 -7.58 -4.10
N VAL A 28 -9.18 -6.97 -5.25
CA VAL A 28 -8.39 -7.13 -6.47
C VAL A 28 -6.98 -6.60 -6.24
N VAL A 29 -6.86 -5.39 -5.70
CA VAL A 29 -5.57 -4.77 -5.40
C VAL A 29 -4.77 -5.63 -4.40
N ARG A 30 -5.40 -6.12 -3.33
CA ARG A 30 -4.74 -7.03 -2.36
C ARG A 30 -4.21 -8.28 -3.06
N SER A 31 -5.04 -8.94 -3.86
CA SER A 31 -4.67 -10.15 -4.58
C SER A 31 -3.47 -9.92 -5.49
N GLU A 32 -3.48 -8.84 -6.26
CA GLU A 32 -2.40 -8.49 -7.19
C GLU A 32 -1.10 -8.12 -6.49
N VAL A 33 -1.17 -7.35 -5.39
CA VAL A 33 0.00 -6.97 -4.58
C VAL A 33 0.61 -8.19 -3.89
N VAL A 34 -0.20 -9.05 -3.27
CA VAL A 34 0.30 -10.27 -2.62
C VAL A 34 0.87 -11.24 -3.66
N ASN A 35 0.25 -11.36 -4.83
CA ASN A 35 0.80 -12.15 -5.93
C ASN A 35 2.12 -11.58 -6.47
N TYR A 36 2.26 -10.25 -6.51
CA TYR A 36 3.53 -9.62 -6.85
C TYR A 36 4.62 -9.99 -5.84
N ILE A 37 4.33 -9.93 -4.53
CA ILE A 37 5.26 -10.37 -3.48
C ILE A 37 5.65 -11.84 -3.67
N LYS A 38 4.66 -12.73 -3.87
CA LYS A 38 4.87 -14.17 -4.11
C LYS A 38 5.83 -14.44 -5.28
N THR A 39 5.63 -13.75 -6.40
CA THR A 39 6.41 -13.94 -7.63
C THR A 39 7.80 -13.32 -7.57
N HIS A 40 8.07 -12.44 -6.60
CA HIS A 40 9.36 -11.79 -6.38
C HIS A 40 9.94 -12.18 -5.01
N ARG A 41 9.76 -13.46 -4.61
CA ARG A 41 10.19 -13.99 -3.30
C ARG A 41 11.61 -13.59 -2.93
N ASP A 42 12.58 -13.81 -3.83
CA ASP A 42 14.00 -13.56 -3.56
C ASP A 42 14.28 -12.12 -3.10
N HIS A 43 13.49 -11.16 -3.58
CA HIS A 43 13.56 -9.78 -3.15
C HIS A 43 12.94 -9.59 -1.76
N TYR A 44 11.71 -10.09 -1.55
CA TYR A 44 10.91 -9.79 -0.37
C TYR A 44 11.22 -10.66 0.86
N GLU A 45 11.73 -11.88 0.68
CA GLU A 45 11.98 -12.83 1.76
C GLU A 45 12.98 -12.28 2.80
N THR A 46 13.95 -11.50 2.35
CA THR A 46 14.93 -10.86 3.24
C THR A 46 14.29 -9.82 4.18
N TYR A 47 13.25 -9.11 3.73
CA TYR A 47 12.51 -8.12 4.51
C TYR A 47 11.48 -8.76 5.45
N ILE A 48 11.03 -9.98 5.15
CA ILE A 48 10.03 -10.72 5.95
C ILE A 48 10.69 -11.48 7.11
N SER A 49 11.98 -11.83 6.97
CA SER A 49 12.75 -12.50 8.02
C SER A 49 12.73 -11.72 9.35
N PRO A 50 12.52 -12.39 10.51
CA PRO A 50 12.62 -13.83 10.75
C PRO A 50 11.32 -14.63 10.54
N LEU A 51 10.24 -14.00 10.07
CA LEU A 51 8.99 -14.73 9.80
C LEU A 51 9.17 -15.63 8.56
N LYS A 52 8.39 -16.72 8.50
CA LYS A 52 8.35 -17.54 7.29
C LYS A 52 7.63 -16.77 6.19
N PHE A 53 8.23 -16.77 4.99
CA PHE A 53 7.68 -16.09 3.82
C PHE A 53 6.25 -16.56 3.51
N GLU A 54 6.01 -17.86 3.56
CA GLU A 54 4.71 -18.46 3.28
C GLU A 54 3.64 -18.02 4.28
N ASP A 55 3.99 -17.98 5.58
CA ASP A 55 3.07 -17.55 6.64
C ASP A 55 2.68 -16.08 6.45
N TYR A 56 3.66 -15.22 6.14
CA TYR A 56 3.40 -13.80 5.83
C TYR A 56 2.45 -13.65 4.65
N VAL A 57 2.72 -14.37 3.57
CA VAL A 57 1.94 -14.33 2.33
C VAL A 57 0.51 -14.84 2.54
N GLU A 58 0.34 -15.93 3.31
CA GLU A 58 -0.98 -16.46 3.67
C GLU A 58 -1.76 -15.45 4.49
N GLU A 59 -1.13 -14.89 5.54
CA GLU A 59 -1.74 -13.87 6.40
C GLU A 59 -2.15 -12.63 5.61
N MET A 60 -1.27 -12.10 4.76
CA MET A 60 -1.52 -10.90 3.98
C MET A 60 -2.62 -11.09 2.92
N SER A 61 -2.86 -12.34 2.50
CA SER A 61 -3.97 -12.69 1.61
C SER A 61 -5.35 -12.57 2.28
N LYS A 62 -5.42 -12.58 3.62
CA LYS A 62 -6.70 -12.58 4.35
C LYS A 62 -7.38 -11.20 4.28
N ASN A 63 -8.71 -11.22 4.09
CA ASN A 63 -9.52 -10.01 4.15
C ASN A 63 -9.35 -9.32 5.52
N GLN A 64 -9.33 -7.99 5.52
CA GLN A 64 -9.09 -7.15 6.71
C GLN A 64 -7.74 -7.35 7.40
N LYS A 65 -6.78 -8.07 6.78
CA LYS A 65 -5.40 -8.02 7.25
C LYS A 65 -4.78 -6.69 6.86
N TRP A 66 -4.23 -5.98 7.84
CA TRP A 66 -3.60 -4.70 7.60
C TRP A 66 -2.35 -4.87 6.74
N GLY A 67 -2.24 -4.01 5.72
CA GLY A 67 -1.01 -3.88 4.95
C GLY A 67 0.08 -3.16 5.75
N ASP A 68 1.32 -3.25 5.26
CA ASP A 68 2.52 -2.70 5.86
C ASP A 68 3.41 -2.02 4.80
N GLU A 69 4.67 -1.78 5.14
CA GLU A 69 5.65 -1.17 4.23
C GLU A 69 5.99 -2.07 3.05
N ILE A 70 5.93 -3.40 3.22
CA ILE A 70 6.24 -4.37 2.16
C ILE A 70 5.14 -4.32 1.11
N THR A 71 3.87 -4.26 1.53
CA THR A 71 2.74 -4.12 0.60
C THR A 71 2.73 -2.78 -0.11
N LEU A 72 3.18 -1.68 0.53
CA LEU A 72 3.35 -0.38 -0.14
C LEU A 72 4.44 -0.42 -1.20
N GLN A 73 5.60 -1.01 -0.89
CA GLN A 73 6.68 -1.21 -1.86
C GLN A 73 6.23 -2.07 -3.04
N ALA A 74 5.57 -3.19 -2.75
CA ALA A 74 5.06 -4.10 -3.77
C ALA A 74 3.98 -3.46 -4.65
N ALA A 75 3.03 -2.72 -4.06
CA ALA A 75 2.03 -1.97 -4.82
C ALA A 75 2.69 -0.94 -5.73
N SER A 76 3.66 -0.19 -5.21
CA SER A 76 4.38 0.80 -6.01
C SER A 76 5.07 0.19 -7.22
N LYS A 77 5.77 -0.94 -7.03
CA LYS A 77 6.44 -1.65 -8.13
C LYS A 77 5.47 -2.33 -9.09
N LYS A 78 4.39 -2.93 -8.58
CA LYS A 78 3.37 -3.62 -9.39
C LYS A 78 2.64 -2.67 -10.34
N TYR A 79 2.33 -1.46 -9.88
CA TYR A 79 1.52 -0.49 -10.65
C TYR A 79 2.34 0.64 -11.28
N ASP A 80 3.68 0.64 -11.10
CA ASP A 80 4.55 1.76 -11.50
C ASP A 80 4.02 3.10 -10.96
N LEU A 81 3.66 3.08 -9.68
CA LEU A 81 2.96 4.17 -9.00
C LEU A 81 3.74 4.57 -7.76
N PRO A 82 4.40 5.75 -7.74
CA PRO A 82 5.03 6.25 -6.53
C PRO A 82 4.01 6.41 -5.41
N VAL A 83 4.31 5.88 -4.23
CA VAL A 83 3.46 6.02 -3.05
C VAL A 83 4.18 6.89 -2.03
N VAL A 84 3.54 7.98 -1.62
CA VAL A 84 4.05 8.89 -0.59
C VAL A 84 3.13 8.79 0.61
N VAL A 85 3.65 8.35 1.75
CA VAL A 85 2.90 8.26 3.00
C VAL A 85 3.33 9.40 3.91
N LEU A 86 2.38 10.26 4.27
CA LEU A 86 2.56 11.23 5.34
C LEU A 86 2.00 10.63 6.64
N SER A 87 2.84 10.54 7.65
CA SER A 87 2.50 9.89 8.92
C SER A 87 2.60 10.86 10.10
N GLU A 88 1.67 10.77 11.04
CA GLU A 88 1.67 11.55 12.28
C GLU A 88 2.23 10.74 13.45
N SER A 89 3.22 11.31 14.15
CA SER A 89 3.76 10.75 15.40
C SER A 89 3.73 11.79 16.53
N LYS A 90 4.02 11.36 17.77
CA LYS A 90 4.21 12.26 18.90
C LYS A 90 5.29 13.33 18.66
N ASN A 91 6.24 13.06 17.76
CA ASN A 91 7.37 13.92 17.45
C ASN A 91 7.13 14.79 16.20
N GLY A 92 5.91 14.79 15.67
CA GLY A 92 5.52 15.54 14.48
C GLY A 92 5.24 14.65 13.26
N LEU A 93 5.26 15.30 12.10
CA LEU A 93 4.95 14.72 10.80
C LEU A 93 6.21 14.18 10.12
N TYR A 94 6.11 13.00 9.50
CA TYR A 94 7.18 12.44 8.68
C TYR A 94 6.65 11.89 7.35
N VAL A 95 7.51 11.88 6.34
CA VAL A 95 7.16 11.47 4.97
C VAL A 95 8.02 10.29 4.56
N GLU A 96 7.37 9.22 4.13
CA GLU A 96 8.00 8.05 3.54
C GLU A 96 7.60 7.93 2.08
N LYS A 97 8.55 7.50 1.24
CA LYS A 97 8.33 7.34 -0.19
C LYS A 97 8.68 5.91 -0.60
N TYR A 98 7.78 5.31 -1.36
CA TYR A 98 7.93 3.98 -1.91
C TYR A 98 7.90 4.06 -3.44
N GLY A 99 8.93 3.50 -4.06
CA GLY A 99 9.17 3.59 -5.50
C GLY A 99 9.71 4.94 -5.96
N GLU A 100 10.19 4.95 -7.20
CA GLU A 100 10.63 6.16 -7.91
C GLU A 100 9.67 6.38 -9.09
N SER A 101 9.31 7.64 -9.38
CA SER A 101 8.52 7.92 -10.59
C SER A 101 9.43 7.84 -11.80
N VAL A 102 9.19 6.87 -12.68
CA VAL A 102 9.82 6.87 -14.01
C VAL A 102 9.10 7.84 -14.95
N LYS A 103 7.84 8.19 -14.65
CA LYS A 103 7.02 9.07 -15.49
C LYS A 103 7.14 10.53 -15.05
N SER A 104 7.30 11.41 -16.05
CA SER A 104 7.46 12.86 -15.90
C SER A 104 6.14 13.62 -15.77
N ASP A 105 5.01 12.91 -15.77
CA ASP A 105 3.66 13.47 -15.63
C ASP A 105 3.28 13.78 -14.17
N GLY A 106 4.10 13.36 -13.19
CA GLY A 106 3.96 13.79 -11.80
C GLY A 106 2.82 13.11 -11.04
N LEU A 107 2.30 12.00 -11.55
CA LEU A 107 1.25 11.23 -10.89
C LEU A 107 1.83 10.43 -9.71
N PHE A 108 1.32 10.65 -8.50
CA PHE A 108 1.69 9.89 -7.31
C PHE A 108 0.47 9.62 -6.41
N SER A 109 0.52 8.52 -5.66
CA SER A 109 -0.44 8.23 -4.59
C SER A 109 0.00 8.90 -3.30
N GLY A 110 -0.66 10.00 -2.93
CA GLY A 110 -0.50 10.60 -1.61
C GLY A 110 -1.42 9.91 -0.61
N LEU A 111 -0.86 9.20 0.37
CA LEU A 111 -1.59 8.60 1.48
C LEU A 111 -1.29 9.37 2.77
N PHE A 112 -2.30 9.51 3.63
CA PHE A 112 -2.14 10.02 4.99
C PHE A 112 -2.38 8.88 5.98
N PHE A 113 -1.38 8.56 6.79
CA PHE A 113 -1.48 7.53 7.81
C PHE A 113 -1.58 8.17 9.20
N LYS A 114 -2.76 8.04 9.82
CA LYS A 114 -3.04 8.59 11.15
C LYS A 114 -3.81 7.60 11.98
N SER A 115 -3.46 7.46 13.26
CA SER A 115 -4.14 6.58 14.21
C SER A 115 -4.34 5.16 13.69
N LYS A 116 -3.36 4.66 12.92
CA LYS A 116 -3.36 3.36 12.27
C LYS A 116 -4.37 3.16 11.11
N HIS A 117 -4.79 4.25 10.49
CA HIS A 117 -5.73 4.26 9.38
C HIS A 117 -5.14 5.06 8.20
N TYR A 118 -5.35 4.56 6.97
CA TYR A 118 -4.90 5.23 5.74
C TYR A 118 -6.04 5.99 5.07
N GLU A 119 -5.82 7.27 4.81
CA GLU A 119 -6.68 8.13 4.00
C GLU A 119 -5.95 8.61 2.74
N ILE A 120 -6.69 9.19 1.81
CA ILE A 120 -6.10 9.90 0.67
C ILE A 120 -5.63 11.30 1.10
N LEU A 121 -4.34 11.57 0.94
CA LEU A 121 -3.76 12.90 1.13
C LEU A 121 -3.97 13.77 -0.11
N LEU A 122 -3.62 13.24 -1.28
CA LEU A 122 -3.72 13.93 -2.56
C LEU A 122 -3.95 12.90 -3.67
N LYS A 123 -4.88 13.21 -4.57
CA LYS A 123 -5.05 12.53 -5.85
C LYS A 123 -4.70 13.52 -6.96
N THR A 124 -3.74 13.16 -7.79
CA THR A 124 -3.42 13.92 -9.02
C THR A 124 -4.30 13.36 -10.15
N ASN A 125 -4.83 14.26 -10.99
CA ASN A 125 -5.76 13.93 -12.10
C ASN A 125 -4.99 13.64 -13.38
#